data_AF-A0A7S0L2I9-F1
#
_entry.id   AF-A0A7S0L2I9-F1
#
_cell.length_a   1.000
_cell.length_b   1.000
_cell.length_c   1.000
_cell.angle_alpha   90.00
_cell.angle_beta   90.00
_cell.angle_gamma   90.00
#
_symmetry.space_group_name_H-M   'P 1'
#
loop_
_entity.id
_entity.type
_entity.pdbx_description
1 polymer ?
#
loop_
_entity_poly.entity_id
_entity_poly.type
_entity_poly.pdbx_seq_one_letter_code
_entity_poly.pdbx_strand_id
1 'polypeptide(L)'
;SIERAAYEGERVLSHVMRVLNEHDVILEAMLLKPSMVLPGLDAVFGDSCKEQVAKYTVRTLKRTVPPAVPGIHFLSGGMGAEEATQNLQALQRECPDAP
;
A
#
# COMPACT_ATOMS: atom_id res chain seq x y z
N SER A 1 -3.94 -14.64 -4.37
CA SER A 1 -3.36 -13.92 -5.52
C SER A 1 -3.21 -12.45 -5.16
N ILE A 2 -2.53 -11.67 -6.01
CA ILE A 2 -2.36 -10.22 -5.80
C ILE A 2 -3.70 -9.46 -5.89
N GLU A 3 -4.64 -9.92 -6.72
CA GLU A 3 -5.99 -9.35 -6.83
C GLU A 3 -6.78 -9.53 -5.54
N ARG A 4 -6.67 -10.72 -4.94
CA ARG A 4 -7.32 -10.99 -3.65
C ARG A 4 -6.71 -10.14 -2.53
N ALA A 5 -5.38 -9.99 -2.53
CA ALA A 5 -4.71 -9.11 -1.58
C ALA A 5 -5.13 -7.65 -1.75
N ALA A 6 -5.24 -7.16 -2.99
CA ALA A 6 -5.75 -5.82 -3.28
C ALA A 6 -7.19 -5.64 -2.78
N TYR A 7 -8.06 -6.62 -3.05
CA TYR A 7 -9.46 -6.59 -2.64
C TYR A 7 -9.61 -6.50 -1.11
N GLU A 8 -8.89 -7.34 -0.36
CA GLU A 8 -8.94 -7.29 1.10
C GLU A 8 -8.24 -6.03 1.64
N GLY A 9 -7.16 -5.58 1.00
CA GLY A 9 -6.50 -4.31 1.33
C GLY A 9 -7.44 -3.12 1.21
N GLU A 10 -8.21 -3.04 0.12
CA GLU A 10 -9.23 -2.00 -0.07
C GLU A 10 -10.28 -2.05 1.06
N ARG A 11 -10.79 -3.24 1.39
CA ARG A 11 -11.79 -3.40 2.47
C ARG A 11 -11.27 -2.96 3.83
N VAL A 12 -10.06 -3.37 4.18
CA VAL A 12 -9.43 -3.03 5.46
C VAL A 12 -9.17 -1.52 5.54
N LEU A 13 -8.54 -0.93 4.53
CA LEU A 13 -8.19 0.49 4.55
C LEU A 13 -9.43 1.38 4.54
N SER A 14 -10.47 1.07 3.75
CA SER A 14 -11.73 1.80 3.81
C SER A 14 -12.37 1.75 5.19
N HIS A 15 -12.31 0.61 5.88
CA HIS A 15 -12.84 0.49 7.22
C HIS A 15 -12.02 1.29 8.24
N VAL A 16 -10.69 1.26 8.13
CA VAL A 16 -9.80 2.07 8.99
C VAL A 16 -10.10 3.55 8.81
N MET A 17 -10.18 4.05 7.57
CA MET A 17 -10.46 5.47 7.31
C MET A 17 -11.83 5.90 7.83
N ARG A 18 -12.85 5.04 7.71
CA ARG A 18 -14.18 5.27 8.31
C ARG A 18 -14.07 5.42 9.84
N VAL A 19 -13.41 4.49 10.52
CA VAL A 19 -13.29 4.52 11.99
C VAL A 19 -12.46 5.72 12.45
N LEU A 20 -11.38 6.08 11.75
CA LEU A 20 -10.60 7.27 12.07
C LEU A 20 -11.44 8.55 11.98
N ASN A 21 -12.32 8.65 10.98
CA ASN A 21 -13.25 9.76 10.84
C ASN A 21 -14.30 9.78 11.96
N GLU A 22 -14.88 8.63 12.31
CA GLU A 22 -15.85 8.50 13.42
C GLU A 22 -15.28 8.89 14.80
N HIS A 23 -13.96 8.87 14.95
CA HIS A 23 -13.24 9.26 16.15
C HIS A 23 -12.57 10.64 16.04
N ASP A 24 -12.94 11.45 15.05
CA ASP A 24 -12.41 12.81 14.84
C ASP A 24 -10.88 12.89 14.77
N VAL A 25 -10.23 11.86 14.20
CA VAL A 25 -8.77 11.85 14.03
C VAL A 25 -8.36 12.86 12.96
N ILE A 26 -7.40 13.73 13.30
CA ILE A 26 -6.80 14.70 12.39
C ILE A 26 -5.87 13.95 11.40
N LEU A 27 -6.35 13.73 10.17
CA LEU A 27 -5.62 12.94 9.16
C LEU A 27 -4.32 13.64 8.71
N GLU A 28 -4.28 14.96 8.74
CA GLU A 28 -3.10 15.77 8.41
C GLU A 28 -1.95 15.59 9.41
N ALA A 29 -2.24 15.07 10.62
CA ALA A 29 -1.29 14.86 11.69
C ALA A 29 -0.93 13.39 11.92
N MET A 30 -1.30 12.50 10.98
CA MET A 30 -0.99 11.06 11.08
C MET A 30 -0.03 10.59 9.99
N LEU A 31 0.64 9.48 10.25
CA LEU A 31 1.34 8.68 9.24
C LEU A 31 0.65 7.34 9.12
N LEU A 32 0.39 6.89 7.89
CA LEU A 32 -0.17 5.56 7.66
C LEU A 32 0.95 4.57 7.37
N LYS A 33 0.96 3.43 8.06
CA LYS A 33 1.98 2.39 7.90
C LYS A 33 1.39 1.08 7.32
N PRO A 34 0.96 1.04 6.05
CA PRO A 34 0.32 -0.14 5.48
C PRO A 34 1.35 -1.16 4.97
N SER A 35 0.88 -2.38 4.70
CA SER A 35 1.59 -3.34 3.85
C SER A 35 1.49 -2.96 2.37
N MET A 36 2.50 -3.31 1.59
CA MET A 36 2.36 -3.35 0.13
C MET A 36 1.37 -4.47 -0.26
N VAL A 37 0.73 -4.34 -1.42
CA VAL A 37 -0.14 -5.38 -1.96
C VAL A 37 0.73 -6.44 -2.63
N LEU A 38 1.00 -7.50 -1.87
CA LEU A 38 1.82 -8.63 -2.29
C LEU A 38 0.94 -9.88 -2.48
N PRO A 39 1.31 -10.78 -3.38
CA PRO A 39 0.76 -12.12 -3.38
C PRO A 39 1.15 -12.89 -2.10
N GLY A 40 0.45 -13.98 -1.81
CA GLY A 40 0.84 -14.86 -0.70
C GLY A 40 2.19 -15.53 -0.95
N LEU A 41 2.90 -15.92 0.11
CA LEU A 41 4.25 -16.50 0.04
C LEU A 41 4.35 -17.76 -0.82
N ASP A 42 3.28 -18.55 -0.89
CA ASP A 42 3.22 -19.79 -1.68
C ASP A 42 2.96 -19.57 -3.18
N ALA A 43 2.79 -18.31 -3.62
CA ALA A 43 2.49 -18.00 -5.00
C ALA A 43 3.78 -17.98 -5.85
N VAL A 44 3.75 -18.64 -7.01
CA VAL A 44 4.86 -18.57 -7.98
C VAL A 44 4.90 -17.17 -8.60
N PHE A 45 5.82 -16.33 -8.14
CA PHE A 45 5.97 -14.95 -8.61
C PHE A 45 7.43 -14.65 -8.97
N GLY A 46 7.66 -14.27 -10.23
CA GLY A 46 8.98 -13.89 -10.76
C GLY A 46 9.23 -12.38 -10.73
N ASP A 47 10.36 -11.93 -11.30
CA ASP A 47 10.81 -10.53 -11.21
C ASP A 47 9.90 -9.47 -11.86
N SER A 48 9.08 -9.84 -12.86
CA SER A 48 8.07 -8.95 -13.48
C SER A 48 6.86 -8.62 -12.56
N CYS A 49 6.97 -9.00 -11.29
CA CYS A 49 5.98 -8.78 -10.23
C CYS A 49 6.02 -7.36 -9.65
N LYS A 50 7.18 -6.71 -9.62
CA LYS A 50 7.39 -5.48 -8.84
C LYS A 50 6.51 -4.33 -9.36
N GLU A 51 6.35 -4.22 -10.67
CA GLU A 51 5.45 -3.27 -11.32
C GLU A 51 3.98 -3.58 -11.01
N GLN A 52 3.61 -4.86 -10.92
CA GLN A 52 2.25 -5.24 -10.52
C GLN A 52 1.99 -4.90 -9.05
N VAL A 53 2.93 -5.20 -8.15
CA VAL A 53 2.86 -4.81 -6.74
C VAL A 53 2.69 -3.31 -6.62
N ALA A 54 3.49 -2.52 -7.35
CA ALA A 54 3.38 -1.08 -7.36
C ALA A 54 2.00 -0.61 -7.82
N LYS A 55 1.55 -1.09 -8.99
CA LYS A 55 0.24 -0.75 -9.58
C LYS A 55 -0.92 -1.09 -8.66
N TYR A 56 -0.97 -2.30 -8.13
CA TYR A 56 -2.04 -2.74 -7.24
C TYR A 56 -2.02 -1.99 -5.91
N THR A 57 -0.85 -1.70 -5.36
CA THR A 57 -0.69 -0.93 -4.13
C THR A 57 -1.15 0.51 -4.30
N VAL A 58 -0.65 1.22 -5.33
CA VAL A 58 -1.04 2.61 -5.63
C VAL A 58 -2.55 2.69 -5.88
N ARG A 59 -3.11 1.77 -6.67
CA ARG A 59 -4.56 1.72 -6.93
C ARG A 59 -5.35 1.54 -5.63
N THR A 60 -4.93 0.62 -4.76
CA THR A 60 -5.59 0.33 -3.48
C THR A 60 -5.59 1.56 -2.58
N LEU A 61 -4.44 2.24 -2.47
CA LEU A 61 -4.31 3.47 -1.68
C LEU A 61 -5.19 4.60 -2.25
N LYS A 62 -5.12 4.87 -3.57
CA LYS A 62 -5.93 5.91 -4.23
C LYS A 62 -7.43 5.70 -4.07
N ARG A 63 -7.88 4.46 -3.93
CA ARG A 63 -9.31 4.13 -3.74
C ARG A 63 -9.79 4.29 -2.30
N THR A 64 -8.88 4.32 -1.32
CA THR A 64 -9.26 4.15 0.08
C THR A 64 -8.71 5.18 1.04
N VAL A 65 -7.55 5.78 0.74
CA VAL A 65 -6.86 6.72 1.63
C VAL A 65 -7.09 8.14 1.13
N PRO A 66 -7.69 9.03 1.96
CA PRO A 66 -7.86 10.43 1.61
C PRO A 66 -6.50 11.14 1.38
N PRO A 67 -6.43 12.13 0.47
CA PRO A 67 -5.21 12.90 0.22
C PRO A 67 -4.77 13.77 1.42
N ALA A 68 -5.62 13.91 2.44
CA ALA A 68 -5.26 14.59 3.69
C ALA A 68 -4.21 13.83 4.52
N VAL A 69 -4.05 12.52 4.31
CA VAL A 69 -2.99 11.75 4.97
C VAL A 69 -1.65 12.11 4.34
N PRO A 70 -0.72 12.74 5.09
CA PRO A 70 0.48 13.37 4.52
C PRO A 70 1.58 12.37 4.14
N GLY A 71 1.50 11.11 4.59
CA GLY A 71 2.59 10.15 4.34
C GLY A 71 2.20 8.70 4.51
N ILE A 72 2.72 7.87 3.59
CA ILE A 72 2.61 6.41 3.60
C ILE A 72 3.98 5.78 3.83
N HIS A 73 4.13 5.09 4.96
CA HIS A 73 5.38 4.42 5.34
C HIS A 73 5.20 2.91 5.25
N PHE A 74 5.67 2.27 4.17
CA PHE A 74 5.45 0.84 4.02
C PHE A 74 6.24 0.01 5.04
N LEU A 75 5.59 -1.02 5.59
CA LEU A 75 6.29 -2.08 6.31
C LEU A 75 6.92 -3.08 5.33
N SER A 76 8.09 -3.63 5.67
CA SER A 76 8.78 -4.63 4.83
C SER A 76 8.15 -6.02 4.90
N GLY A 77 7.33 -6.31 5.91
CA GLY A 77 6.52 -7.53 5.95
C GLY A 77 7.30 -8.85 5.93
N GLY A 78 8.59 -8.84 6.27
CA GLY A 78 9.47 -10.00 6.20
C GLY A 78 10.25 -10.14 4.88
N MET A 79 10.06 -9.24 3.92
CA MET A 79 10.89 -9.14 2.71
C MET A 79 12.35 -8.82 3.06
N GLY A 80 13.27 -9.26 2.21
CA GLY A 80 14.67 -8.83 2.25
C GLY A 80 14.79 -7.31 2.07
N ALA A 81 15.80 -6.68 2.66
CA ALA A 81 15.98 -5.23 2.60
C ALA A 81 16.08 -4.71 1.16
N GLU A 82 16.81 -5.43 0.30
CA GLU A 82 16.96 -5.08 -1.11
C GLU A 82 15.63 -5.18 -1.86
N GLU A 83 14.89 -6.29 -1.68
CA GLU A 83 13.59 -6.50 -2.30
C GLU A 83 12.56 -5.43 -1.88
N ALA A 84 12.47 -5.13 -0.59
CA ALA A 84 11.61 -4.08 -0.07
C ALA A 84 11.96 -2.71 -0.68
N THR A 85 13.25 -2.42 -0.85
CA THR A 85 13.73 -1.17 -1.45
C THR A 85 13.40 -1.11 -2.95
N GLN A 86 13.55 -2.21 -3.68
CA GLN A 86 13.19 -2.29 -5.09
C GLN A 86 11.67 -2.12 -5.30
N ASN A 87 10.84 -2.70 -4.42
CA ASN A 87 9.40 -2.48 -4.45
C ASN A 87 9.02 -1.02 -4.15
N LEU A 88 9.68 -0.39 -3.17
CA LEU A 88 9.54 1.05 -2.92
C LEU A 88 9.91 1.89 -4.14
N GLN A 89 11.01 1.55 -4.82
CA GLN A 89 11.41 2.24 -6.03
C GLN A 89 10.37 2.11 -7.16
N ALA A 90 9.79 0.92 -7.33
CA ALA A 90 8.71 0.70 -8.30
C ALA A 90 7.46 1.52 -7.96
N LEU A 91 7.10 1.62 -6.67
CA LEU A 91 6.00 2.48 -6.21
C LEU A 91 6.21 3.95 -6.55
N GLN A 92 7.42 4.48 -6.31
CA GLN A 92 7.75 5.87 -6.64
C GLN A 92 7.67 6.13 -8.16
N ARG A 93 8.04 5.16 -8.99
CA ARG A 93 7.92 5.28 -10.46
C ARG A 93 6.47 5.24 -10.93
N GLU A 94 5.61 4.44 -10.29
CA GLU A 94 4.18 4.35 -10.63
C GLU A 94 3.39 5.59 -10.21
N CYS A 95 3.80 6.28 -9.14
CA CYS A 95 3.17 7.49 -8.65
C CYS A 95 4.22 8.57 -8.32
N PRO A 96 4.82 9.20 -9.34
CA PRO A 96 5.94 10.14 -9.15
C PRO A 96 5.53 11.41 -8.38
N ASP A 97 4.29 11.83 -8.53
CA ASP A 97 3.71 13.03 -7.88
C ASP A 97 2.95 12.69 -6.59
N ALA A 98 3.26 11.55 -5.96
CA ALA A 98 2.73 11.27 -4.63
C ALA A 98 3.17 12.39 -3.64
N PRO A 99 2.27 12.86 -2.76
CA PRO A 99 2.60 13.88 -1.76
C PRO A 99 3.70 13.42 -0.80
#